data_AF-A0A848TV74-F1
#
_entry.id   AF-A0A848TV74-F1
#
_cell.length_a   1.000
_cell.length_b   1.000
_cell.length_c   1.000
_cell.angle_alpha   90.00
_cell.angle_beta   90.00
_cell.angle_gamma   90.00
#
_symmetry.space_group_name_H-M   'P 1'
#
loop_
_entity.id
_entity.type
_entity.pdbx_description
1 polymer ?
#
loop_
_entity_poly.entity_id
_entity_poly.type
_entity_poly.pdbx_seq_one_letter_code
_entity_poly.pdbx_strand_id
1 'polypeptide(L)' 'AEQKGPPPPTPEAIEAGFDETDPTTWGNPGRNDSCPCGSGKKFKHCHGAL' A
#
# COMPACT_ATOMS: atom_id res chain seq x y z
N ALA A 1 25.50 3.75 -12.09
CA ALA A 1 24.12 4.11 -12.50
C ALA A 1 23.16 3.28 -11.67
N GLU A 2 23.00 3.63 -10.40
CA GLU A 2 22.03 2.98 -9.52
C GLU A 2 20.69 3.65 -9.78
N GLN A 3 19.84 2.95 -10.51
CA GLN A 3 18.42 3.22 -10.53
C GLN A 3 17.90 2.89 -9.13
N LYS A 4 17.92 3.86 -8.22
CA LYS A 4 17.09 3.83 -7.03
C LYS A 4 15.63 3.93 -7.52
N GLY A 5 15.06 2.78 -7.84
CA GLY A 5 13.61 2.65 -7.85
C GLY A 5 13.04 3.13 -6.50
N PRO A 6 11.78 3.59 -6.46
CA PRO A 6 11.17 3.98 -5.20
C PRO A 6 11.34 2.82 -4.19
N PRO A 7 11.68 3.13 -2.93
CA PRO A 7 11.86 2.09 -1.93
C PRO A 7 10.61 1.20 -1.90
N PRO A 8 10.75 -0.12 -1.66
CA PRO A 8 9.59 -0.95 -1.38
C PRO A 8 8.77 -0.26 -0.27
N PRO A 9 7.43 -0.33 -0.28
CA PRO A 9 6.65 0.24 0.80
C PRO A 9 7.05 -0.48 2.09
N THR A 10 7.97 0.13 2.84
CA THR A 10 8.39 -0.35 4.15
C THR A 10 7.20 -0.18 5.08
N PRO A 11 7.00 -1.08 6.06
CA PRO A 11 5.94 -0.94 7.05
C PRO A 11 5.99 0.43 7.76
N GLU A 12 7.17 1.05 7.87
CA GLU A 12 7.36 2.41 8.40
C GLU A 12 6.72 3.52 7.54
N ALA A 13 6.59 3.34 6.22
CA ALA A 13 5.86 4.28 5.35
C ALA A 13 4.34 4.07 5.42
N ILE A 14 3.90 2.92 5.92
CA ILE A 14 2.50 2.55 6.11
C ILE A 14 2.01 3.04 7.48
N GLU A 15 2.86 2.97 8.50
CA GLU A 15 2.53 3.31 9.88
C GLU A 15 2.43 4.83 10.14
N ALA A 16 2.76 5.67 9.15
CA ALA A 16 2.64 7.13 9.26
C ALA A 16 1.19 7.66 9.10
N GLY A 17 0.20 6.79 8.88
CA GLY A 17 -1.21 7.19 8.80
C GLY A 17 -2.11 6.32 7.93
N PHE A 18 -1.74 5.08 7.61
CA PHE A 18 -2.62 4.16 6.91
C PHE A 18 -3.74 3.66 7.86
N ASP A 19 -4.98 4.07 7.60
CA ASP A 19 -6.16 3.62 8.31
C ASP A 19 -6.97 2.67 7.42
N GLU A 20 -7.11 1.42 7.83
CA GLU A 20 -7.83 0.39 7.06
C GLU A 20 -9.31 0.73 6.84
N THR A 21 -9.88 1.62 7.65
CA THR A 21 -11.29 2.03 7.57
C THR A 21 -11.49 3.29 6.74
N ASP A 22 -10.43 4.06 6.49
CA ASP A 22 -10.49 5.31 5.73
C ASP A 22 -9.74 5.19 4.38
N PRO A 23 -10.46 5.05 3.24
CA PRO A 23 -9.86 4.93 1.93
C PRO A 23 -9.04 6.15 1.49
N THR A 24 -9.24 7.32 2.11
CA THR A 24 -8.45 8.52 1.80
C THR A 24 -7.01 8.40 2.31
N THR A 25 -6.79 7.57 3.33
CA THR A 25 -5.47 7.32 3.91
C THR A 25 -4.67 6.25 3.17
N TRP A 26 -5.33 5.45 2.34
CA TRP A 26 -4.69 4.37 1.58
C TRP A 26 -3.72 4.93 0.52
N GLY A 27 -3.87 6.20 0.16
CA GLY A 27 -3.14 6.84 -0.93
C GLY A 27 -3.62 6.35 -2.28
N ASN A 28 -2.70 6.20 -3.25
CA ASN A 28 -3.01 5.70 -4.59
C ASN A 28 -2.19 4.44 -4.95
N PRO A 29 -2.32 3.35 -4.17
CA PRO A 29 -1.60 2.10 -4.45
C PRO A 29 -2.13 1.49 -5.74
N GLY A 30 -1.24 0.91 -6.55
CA GLY A 30 -1.65 0.20 -7.76
C GLY A 30 -2.53 -0.99 -7.42
N ARG A 31 -3.55 -1.27 -8.25
CA ARG A 31 -4.50 -2.39 -8.03
C ARG A 31 -3.80 -3.73 -7.79
N ASN A 32 -2.63 -3.96 -8.39
CA ASN A 32 -1.91 -5.23 -8.28
C ASN A 32 -0.79 -5.21 -7.21
N ASP A 33 -0.51 -4.06 -6.60
CA ASP A 33 0.50 -3.92 -5.54
C ASP A 33 0.04 -4.61 -4.25
N SER A 34 1.01 -4.91 -3.38
CA SER A 34 0.72 -5.41 -2.04
C SER A 34 -0.15 -4.40 -1.30
N CYS A 35 -1.19 -4.91 -0.62
CA CYS A 35 -2.10 -4.06 0.11
C CYS A 35 -1.35 -3.41 1.28
N PRO A 36 -1.44 -2.08 1.41
CA PRO A 36 -0.76 -1.37 2.48
C PRO A 36 -1.21 -1.78 3.89
N CYS A 37 -2.35 -2.45 4.08
CA CYS A 37 -2.78 -2.92 5.41
C CYS A 37 -1.95 -4.07 6.00
N GLY A 38 -0.90 -4.54 5.32
CA GLY A 38 -0.06 -5.65 5.80
C GLY A 38 -0.72 -7.04 5.71
N SER A 39 -1.88 -7.17 5.06
CA SER A 39 -2.58 -8.47 4.93
C SER A 39 -1.87 -9.50 4.03
N GLY A 40 -0.81 -9.10 3.34
CA GLY A 40 -0.12 -9.93 2.34
C GLY A 40 -0.93 -10.17 1.06
N LYS A 41 -2.15 -9.64 0.96
CA LYS A 41 -2.99 -9.68 -0.24
C LYS A 41 -2.67 -8.50 -1.16
N LYS A 42 -3.01 -8.61 -2.44
CA LYS A 42 -2.93 -7.46 -3.36
C LYS A 42 -4.01 -6.45 -3.04
N PHE A 43 -3.80 -5.17 -3.35
CA PHE A 43 -4.76 -4.10 -3.09
C PHE A 43 -6.14 -4.42 -3.67
N LYS A 44 -6.23 -4.86 -4.94
CA LYS A 44 -7.49 -5.30 -5.58
C LYS A 44 -8.19 -6.50 -4.94
N HIS A 45 -7.50 -7.25 -4.08
CA HIS A 45 -8.04 -8.44 -3.39
C HIS A 45 -8.21 -8.18 -1.88
N CYS A 46 -8.09 -6.92 -1.46
CA CYS A 46 -8.21 -6.48 -0.08
C CYS A 46 -9.02 -5.17 -0.06
N HIS A 47 -8.44 -4.07 0.40
CA HIS A 47 -9.12 -2.77 0.54
C HIS A 47 -9.48 -2.09 -0.79
N GLY A 48 -8.73 -2.37 -1.87
CA GLY A 48 -9.05 -1.94 -3.22
C GLY A 48 -9.94 -2.91 -3.99
N ALA A 49 -10.60 -3.86 -3.32
CA ALA A 49 -11.62 -4.69 -3.93
C ALA A 49 -12.88 -3.83 -4.12
N LEU A 50 -13.15 -3.47 -5.37
CA LEU A 50 -14.47 -3.04 -5.80
C LEU A 50 -15.26 -4.28 -6.24
#